data_AF-A0A1N7H7D5-F1
#
_entry.id   AF-A0A1N7H7D5-F1
#
_cell.length_a   1.000
_cell.length_b   1.000
_cell.length_c   1.000
_cell.angle_alpha   90.00
_cell.angle_beta   90.00
_cell.angle_gamma   90.00
#
_symmetry.space_group_name_H-M   'P 1'
#
loop_
_entity.id
_entity.type
_entity.pdbx_description
1 polymer ?
#
loop_
_entity_poly.entity_id
_entity_poly.type
_entity_poly.pdbx_seq_one_letter_code
_entity_poly.pdbx_strand_id
1 'polypeptide(L)'
;MEARMKSVASPDLITAIQHLQKAIHAGGVDPLVLELVHLRASQINGCSPCVFAGVQTAKKHGETEERLHSVVAWREAPFFTEEERAALALTEAATRIQDGAPGVTDEIWDAAVTHFDEKQMSAIILNIALTNFFNRINHTIREPAGKTW
;
A
#
# COMPACT_ATOMS: atom_id res chain seq x y z
N MET A 1 -21.27 9.50 4.15
CA MET A 1 -20.77 9.99 2.85
C MET A 1 -21.34 9.09 1.78
N GLU A 2 -21.83 9.65 0.67
CA GLU A 2 -22.34 8.87 -0.46
C GLU A 2 -21.34 8.89 -1.62
N ALA A 3 -21.20 7.75 -2.31
CA ALA A 3 -20.38 7.64 -3.50
C ALA A 3 -20.98 8.45 -4.65
N ARG A 4 -20.12 9.12 -5.43
CA ARG A 4 -20.48 9.93 -6.60
C ARG A 4 -20.90 9.09 -7.81
N MET A 5 -20.53 7.80 -7.85
CA MET A 5 -20.92 6.86 -8.90
C MET A 5 -20.91 5.42 -8.40
N LYS A 6 -21.61 4.51 -9.11
CA LYS A 6 -21.81 3.12 -8.67
C LYS A 6 -20.62 2.19 -8.92
N SER A 7 -19.93 2.34 -10.04
CA SER A 7 -18.73 1.55 -10.38
C SER A 7 -17.96 2.25 -11.50
N VAL A 8 -16.63 2.17 -11.43
CA VAL A 8 -15.73 2.56 -12.53
C VAL A 8 -15.17 1.35 -13.30
N ALA A 9 -15.43 0.12 -12.84
CA ALA A 9 -14.76 -1.08 -13.32
C ALA A 9 -15.64 -1.91 -14.26
N SER A 10 -15.09 -2.27 -15.41
CA SER A 10 -15.62 -3.30 -16.31
C SER A 10 -15.07 -4.69 -15.96
N PRO A 11 -15.69 -5.79 -16.44
CA PRO A 11 -15.16 -7.14 -16.25
C PRO A 11 -13.70 -7.28 -16.70
N ASP A 12 -13.35 -6.71 -17.86
CA ASP A 12 -11.98 -6.78 -18.38
C ASP A 12 -10.97 -6.09 -17.45
N LEU A 13 -11.34 -4.94 -16.87
CA LEU A 13 -10.47 -4.26 -15.91
C LEU A 13 -10.31 -5.06 -14.62
N ILE A 14 -11.37 -5.71 -14.14
CA ILE A 14 -11.31 -6.60 -12.97
C ILE A 14 -10.35 -7.75 -13.24
N THR A 15 -10.43 -8.40 -14.40
CA THR A 15 -9.50 -9.46 -14.79
C THR A 15 -8.06 -8.95 -14.84
N ALA A 16 -7.80 -7.80 -15.48
CA ALA A 16 -6.46 -7.22 -15.53
C ALA A 16 -5.89 -6.94 -14.14
N ILE A 17 -6.69 -6.37 -13.23
CA ILE A 17 -6.31 -6.12 -11.84
C ILE A 17 -5.95 -7.43 -11.12
N GLN A 18 -6.75 -8.48 -11.27
CA GLN A 18 -6.47 -9.78 -10.65
C GLN A 18 -5.14 -10.37 -11.16
N HIS A 19 -4.84 -10.21 -12.44
CA HIS A 19 -3.55 -10.60 -13.01
C HIS A 19 -2.38 -9.82 -12.40
N LEU A 20 -2.52 -8.49 -12.22
CA LEU A 20 -1.51 -7.66 -11.56
C LEU A 20 -1.30 -8.10 -10.10
N GLN A 21 -2.38 -8.28 -9.34
CA GLN A 21 -2.30 -8.75 -7.95
C GLN A 21 -1.61 -10.10 -7.86
N LYS A 22 -1.95 -11.06 -8.73
CA LYS A 22 -1.30 -12.37 -8.77
C LYS A 22 0.20 -12.26 -9.07
N ALA A 23 0.59 -11.41 -10.00
CA ALA A 23 1.99 -11.20 -10.35
C ALA A 23 2.77 -10.56 -9.18
N ILE A 24 2.18 -9.57 -8.49
CA ILE A 24 2.77 -8.94 -7.31
C ILE A 24 3.00 -9.97 -6.20
N HIS A 25 1.99 -10.77 -5.86
CA HIS A 25 2.11 -11.78 -4.79
C HIS A 25 3.08 -12.92 -5.15
N ALA A 26 3.22 -13.23 -6.44
CA ALA A 26 4.23 -14.18 -6.90
C ALA A 26 5.67 -13.65 -6.73
N GLY A 27 5.84 -12.37 -6.38
CA GLY A 27 7.11 -11.71 -6.07
C GLY A 27 7.88 -12.32 -4.91
N GLY A 28 7.21 -12.98 -3.96
CA GLY A 28 7.85 -13.61 -2.80
C GLY A 28 8.14 -12.64 -1.65
N VAL A 29 7.46 -11.50 -1.60
CA VAL A 29 7.46 -10.59 -0.45
C VAL A 29 6.50 -11.16 0.61
N ASP A 30 6.83 -11.00 1.89
CA ASP A 30 5.89 -11.32 2.97
C ASP A 30 4.55 -10.56 2.74
N PRO A 31 3.40 -11.25 2.72
CA PRO A 31 2.10 -10.60 2.59
C PRO A 31 1.88 -9.46 3.58
N LEU A 32 2.39 -9.56 4.81
CA LEU A 32 2.28 -8.48 5.80
C LEU A 32 3.01 -7.21 5.38
N VAL A 33 4.20 -7.32 4.78
CA VAL A 33 4.91 -6.16 4.23
C VAL A 33 4.08 -5.49 3.13
N LEU A 34 3.47 -6.27 2.23
CA LEU A 34 2.60 -5.72 1.18
C LEU A 34 1.35 -5.03 1.76
N GLU A 35 0.78 -5.56 2.84
CA GLU A 35 -0.36 -4.92 3.53
C GLU A 35 0.05 -3.63 4.25
N LEU A 36 1.23 -3.58 4.88
CA LEU A 36 1.76 -2.37 5.51
C LEU A 36 2.00 -1.25 4.47
N VAL A 37 2.59 -1.61 3.33
CA VAL A 37 2.78 -0.72 2.17
C VAL A 37 1.44 -0.17 1.69
N HIS A 38 0.46 -1.06 1.47
CA HIS A 38 -0.88 -0.67 1.02
C HIS A 38 -1.57 0.27 2.02
N LEU A 39 -1.52 -0.07 3.32
CA LEU A 39 -2.13 0.72 4.38
C LEU A 39 -1.48 2.10 4.46
N ARG A 40 -0.15 2.19 4.45
CA ARG A 40 0.56 3.45 4.59
C ARG A 40 0.34 4.39 3.41
N ALA A 41 0.40 3.88 2.17
CA ALA A 41 0.08 4.68 0.99
C ALA A 41 -1.39 5.18 1.03
N SER A 42 -2.32 4.32 1.45
CA SER A 42 -3.74 4.68 1.58
C SER A 42 -4.00 5.73 2.65
N GLN A 43 -3.26 5.70 3.77
CA GLN A 43 -3.31 6.74 4.81
C GLN A 43 -2.82 8.09 4.28
N ILE A 44 -1.68 8.11 3.56
CA ILE A 44 -1.13 9.34 2.97
C ILE A 44 -2.12 9.95 1.98
N ASN A 45 -2.73 9.13 1.12
CA ASN A 45 -3.69 9.58 0.12
C ASN A 45 -5.10 9.86 0.67
N GLY A 46 -5.35 9.61 1.97
CA GLY A 46 -6.67 9.81 2.57
C GLY A 46 -7.79 8.97 1.94
N CYS A 47 -7.49 7.76 1.44
CA CYS A 47 -8.48 6.85 0.89
C CYS A 47 -9.14 6.03 2.01
N SER A 48 -10.23 6.52 2.62
CA SER A 48 -10.91 5.83 3.72
C SER A 48 -11.34 4.38 3.42
N PRO A 49 -11.87 4.01 2.24
CA PRO A 49 -12.23 2.62 1.97
C PRO A 49 -10.98 1.75 1.77
N CYS A 50 -9.90 2.30 1.21
CA CYS A 50 -8.64 1.57 1.05
C CYS A 50 -7.96 1.32 2.40
N VAL A 51 -7.97 2.31 3.31
CA VAL A 51 -7.52 2.13 4.70
C VAL A 51 -8.33 1.04 5.39
N PHE A 52 -9.66 1.08 5.27
CA PHE A 52 -10.53 0.05 5.85
C PHE A 52 -10.21 -1.34 5.30
N ALA A 53 -10.13 -1.50 3.97
CA ALA A 53 -9.81 -2.77 3.34
C ALA A 53 -8.43 -3.29 3.77
N GLY A 54 -7.41 -2.43 3.78
CA GLY A 54 -6.05 -2.80 4.21
C GLY A 54 -5.97 -3.27 5.66
N VAL A 55 -6.66 -2.59 6.57
CA VAL A 55 -6.77 -3.03 7.97
C VAL A 55 -7.43 -4.40 8.07
N GLN A 56 -8.50 -4.65 7.31
CA GLN A 56 -9.19 -5.96 7.34
C GLN A 56 -8.33 -7.08 6.77
N THR A 57 -7.60 -6.82 5.67
CA THR A 57 -6.75 -7.83 5.04
C THR A 57 -5.50 -8.12 5.86
N ALA A 58 -4.84 -7.10 6.42
CA ALA A 58 -3.71 -7.27 7.34
C ALA A 58 -4.09 -8.14 8.56
N LYS A 59 -5.25 -7.91 9.16
CA LYS A 59 -5.77 -8.74 10.26
C LYS A 59 -5.95 -10.21 9.86
N LYS A 60 -6.42 -10.48 8.63
CA LYS A 60 -6.54 -11.85 8.11
C LYS A 60 -5.17 -12.53 7.94
N HIS A 61 -4.12 -11.74 7.68
CA HIS A 61 -2.73 -12.21 7.61
C HIS A 61 -2.01 -12.24 8.98
N GLY A 62 -2.72 -11.98 10.09
CA GLY A 62 -2.17 -12.11 11.44
C GLY A 62 -1.62 -10.84 12.07
N GLU A 63 -1.84 -9.68 11.46
CA GLU A 63 -1.39 -8.39 12.00
C GLU A 63 -2.17 -7.98 13.27
N THR A 64 -1.52 -7.23 14.16
CA THR A 64 -2.10 -6.78 15.43
C THR A 64 -2.70 -5.37 15.36
N GLU A 65 -3.70 -5.08 16.20
CA GLU A 65 -4.28 -3.73 16.30
C GLU A 65 -3.24 -2.68 16.69
N GLU A 66 -2.32 -3.04 17.60
CA GLU A 66 -1.25 -2.15 18.07
C GLU A 66 -0.36 -1.70 16.91
N ARG A 67 0.10 -2.64 16.09
CA ARG A 67 0.92 -2.35 14.91
C ARG A 67 0.13 -1.56 13.87
N LEU A 68 -1.12 -1.95 13.57
CA LEU A 68 -1.97 -1.24 12.60
C LEU A 68 -2.21 0.22 12.97
N HIS A 69 -2.49 0.51 14.23
CA HIS A 69 -2.63 1.89 14.70
C HIS A 69 -1.29 2.65 14.66
N SER A 70 -0.18 1.96 14.85
CA SER A 70 1.16 2.56 14.88
C SER A 70 1.77 2.81 13.49
N VAL A 71 1.23 2.23 12.40
CA VAL A 71 1.76 2.40 11.04
C VAL A 71 1.89 3.87 10.64
N VAL A 72 0.96 4.73 11.06
CA VAL A 72 1.02 6.17 10.73
C VAL A 72 2.24 6.88 11.35
N ALA A 73 2.78 6.32 12.44
CA ALA A 73 3.89 6.85 13.22
C ALA A 73 5.10 5.88 13.24
N TRP A 74 5.21 5.03 12.20
CA TRP A 74 6.16 3.91 12.16
C TRP A 74 7.61 4.30 12.44
N ARG A 75 8.05 5.51 12.07
CA ARG A 75 9.43 5.99 12.27
C ARG A 75 9.83 6.02 13.75
N GLU A 76 8.91 6.33 14.64
CA GLU A 76 9.17 6.40 16.09
C GLU A 76 8.63 5.18 16.84
N ALA A 77 7.88 4.31 16.17
CA ALA A 77 7.32 3.10 16.78
C ALA A 77 8.36 1.95 16.79
N PRO A 78 8.53 1.25 17.92
CA PRO A 78 9.52 0.17 18.05
C PRO A 78 9.02 -1.18 17.49
N PHE A 79 7.84 -1.21 16.87
CA PHE A 79 7.17 -2.46 16.53
C PHE A 79 7.56 -3.04 15.17
N PHE A 80 8.24 -2.26 14.32
CA PHE A 80 8.52 -2.61 12.93
C PHE A 80 9.97 -3.04 12.73
N THR A 81 10.20 -4.10 11.96
CA THR A 81 11.55 -4.59 11.62
C THR A 81 12.26 -3.63 10.67
N GLU A 82 13.58 -3.71 10.53
CA GLU A 82 14.33 -2.89 9.58
C GLU A 82 13.86 -3.10 8.12
N GLU A 83 13.50 -4.34 7.76
CA GLU A 83 12.89 -4.68 6.47
C GLU A 83 11.56 -3.93 6.24
N GLU A 84 10.65 -3.96 7.23
CA GLU A 84 9.36 -3.26 7.16
C GLU A 84 9.55 -1.74 7.11
N ARG A 85 10.52 -1.21 7.86
CA ARG A 85 10.87 0.21 7.89
C ARG A 85 11.42 0.67 6.55
N ALA A 86 12.24 -0.13 5.88
CA ALA A 86 12.72 0.16 4.54
C ALA A 86 11.57 0.18 3.50
N ALA A 87 10.66 -0.80 3.55
CA ALA A 87 9.47 -0.83 2.70
C ALA A 87 8.53 0.38 2.96
N LEU A 88 8.34 0.76 4.22
CA LEU A 88 7.53 1.93 4.59
C LEU A 88 8.19 3.24 4.12
N ALA A 89 9.51 3.39 4.28
CA ALA A 89 10.26 4.55 3.77
C ALA A 89 10.10 4.71 2.26
N LEU A 90 10.30 3.63 1.51
CA LEU A 90 10.09 3.58 0.06
C LEU A 90 8.64 3.94 -0.31
N THR A 91 7.67 3.41 0.44
CA THR A 91 6.25 3.69 0.23
C THR A 91 5.92 5.18 0.39
N GLU A 92 6.40 5.83 1.45
CA GLU A 92 6.15 7.27 1.65
C GLU A 92 6.77 8.09 0.52
N ALA A 93 8.03 7.80 0.18
CA ALA A 93 8.78 8.49 -0.85
C ALA A 93 8.14 8.36 -2.24
N ALA A 94 7.75 7.14 -2.63
CA ALA A 94 7.13 6.87 -3.92
C ALA A 94 5.66 7.32 -4.00
N THR A 95 4.98 7.52 -2.87
CA THR A 95 3.59 7.99 -2.85
C THR A 95 3.51 9.52 -2.99
N ARG A 96 4.42 10.27 -2.35
CA ARG A 96 4.36 11.74 -2.20
C ARG A 96 4.93 12.54 -3.37
N ILE A 97 4.80 12.02 -4.59
CA ILE A 97 5.36 12.63 -5.83
C ILE A 97 4.84 14.07 -6.04
N GLN A 98 3.59 14.35 -5.67
CA GLN A 98 2.96 15.66 -5.90
C GLN A 98 3.35 16.73 -4.88
N ASP A 99 3.95 16.33 -3.74
CA ASP A 99 4.25 17.24 -2.64
C ASP A 99 5.56 18.04 -2.87
N GLY A 100 6.30 17.76 -3.94
CA GLY A 100 7.63 18.32 -4.19
C GLY A 100 8.72 17.77 -3.26
N ALA A 101 8.43 16.69 -2.53
CA ALA A 101 9.44 15.95 -1.78
C ALA A 101 10.50 15.38 -2.73
N PRO A 102 11.73 15.09 -2.25
CA PRO A 102 12.80 14.51 -3.08
C PRO A 102 12.46 13.19 -3.78
N GLY A 103 11.35 12.54 -3.42
CA GLY A 103 10.96 11.24 -3.92
C GLY A 103 11.82 10.14 -3.31
N VAL A 104 12.06 9.08 -4.07
CA VAL A 104 12.95 7.98 -3.66
C VAL A 104 14.39 8.45 -3.88
N THR A 105 15.08 8.78 -2.79
CA THR A 105 16.52 9.11 -2.82
C THR A 105 17.37 7.86 -2.87
N ASP A 106 18.66 8.00 -3.21
CA ASP A 106 19.60 6.89 -3.21
C ASP A 106 19.69 6.22 -1.83
N GLU A 107 19.62 6.98 -0.73
CA GLU A 107 19.63 6.41 0.63
C GLU A 107 18.39 5.53 0.91
N ILE A 108 17.22 5.93 0.41
CA ILE A 108 15.99 5.14 0.56
C ILE A 108 16.07 3.88 -0.30
N TRP A 109 16.58 4.02 -1.53
CA TRP A 109 16.76 2.90 -2.45
C TRP A 109 17.75 1.87 -1.89
N ASP A 110 18.93 2.32 -1.48
CA ASP A 110 20.02 1.48 -0.95
C ASP A 110 19.60 0.73 0.32
N ALA A 111 18.83 1.39 1.19
CA ALA A 111 18.25 0.74 2.36
C ALA A 111 17.26 -0.37 1.97
N ALA A 112 16.41 -0.15 0.97
CA ALA A 112 15.43 -1.15 0.54
C ALA A 112 16.09 -2.38 -0.12
N VAL A 113 17.05 -2.18 -1.02
CA VAL A 113 17.75 -3.29 -1.70
C VAL A 113 18.68 -4.08 -0.79
N THR A 114 18.96 -3.59 0.42
CA THR A 114 19.65 -4.36 1.47
C THR A 114 18.76 -5.49 2.02
N HIS A 115 17.44 -5.34 1.97
CA HIS A 115 16.47 -6.29 2.53
C HIS A 115 15.72 -7.10 1.48
N PHE A 116 15.53 -6.55 0.28
CA PHE A 116 14.70 -7.15 -0.76
C PHE A 116 15.51 -7.40 -2.03
N ASP A 117 15.35 -8.60 -2.60
CA ASP A 117 15.90 -8.89 -3.92
C ASP A 117 15.14 -8.14 -5.04
N GLU A 118 15.65 -8.22 -6.27
CA GLU A 118 15.05 -7.50 -7.42
C GLU A 118 13.58 -7.88 -7.66
N LYS A 119 13.21 -9.15 -7.43
CA LYS A 119 11.86 -9.64 -7.65
C LYS A 119 10.92 -9.13 -6.56
N GLN A 120 11.39 -9.11 -5.31
CA GLN A 120 10.68 -8.55 -4.16
C GLN A 120 10.52 -7.03 -4.28
N MET A 121 11.58 -6.32 -4.68
CA MET A 121 11.54 -4.88 -4.96
C MET A 121 10.52 -4.55 -6.04
N SER A 122 10.51 -5.31 -7.14
CA SER A 122 9.51 -5.16 -8.20
C SER A 122 8.08 -5.31 -7.66
N ALA A 123 7.83 -6.33 -6.83
CA ALA A 123 6.53 -6.53 -6.21
C ALA A 123 6.13 -5.38 -5.27
N ILE A 124 7.04 -4.86 -4.45
CA ILE A 124 6.77 -3.72 -3.56
C ILE A 124 6.43 -2.47 -4.38
N ILE A 125 7.24 -2.13 -5.39
CA ILE A 125 7.04 -0.95 -6.24
C ILE A 125 5.69 -1.04 -6.97
N LEU A 126 5.38 -2.20 -7.56
CA LEU A 126 4.11 -2.43 -8.23
C LEU A 126 2.93 -2.39 -7.26
N ASN A 127 3.09 -2.87 -6.02
CA ASN A 127 2.06 -2.78 -4.99
C ASN A 127 1.80 -1.32 -4.56
N ILE A 128 2.86 -0.51 -4.40
CA ILE A 128 2.74 0.93 -4.15
C ILE A 128 1.97 1.60 -5.29
N ALA A 129 2.33 1.30 -6.54
CA ALA A 129 1.70 1.87 -7.72
C ALA A 129 0.21 1.47 -7.84
N LEU A 130 -0.10 0.19 -7.67
CA LEU A 130 -1.47 -0.33 -7.72
C LEU A 130 -2.33 0.22 -6.59
N THR A 131 -1.77 0.35 -5.38
CA THR A 131 -2.42 1.03 -4.26
C THR A 131 -2.76 2.48 -4.62
N ASN A 132 -1.78 3.22 -5.15
CA ASN A 132 -1.94 4.60 -5.58
C ASN A 132 -2.98 4.77 -6.71
N PHE A 133 -3.09 3.80 -7.60
CA PHE A 133 -4.14 3.72 -8.62
C PHE A 133 -5.54 3.62 -7.98
N PHE A 134 -5.74 2.68 -7.06
CA PHE A 134 -7.03 2.53 -6.36
C PHE A 134 -7.37 3.72 -5.47
N ASN A 135 -6.39 4.28 -4.77
CA ASN A 135 -6.59 5.47 -3.94
C ASN A 135 -7.13 6.63 -4.79
N ARG A 136 -6.59 6.87 -5.99
CA ARG A 136 -7.05 7.93 -6.90
C ARG A 136 -8.48 7.74 -7.36
N ILE A 137 -8.85 6.51 -7.73
CA ILE A 137 -10.21 6.15 -8.11
C ILE A 137 -11.18 6.39 -6.94
N ASN A 138 -10.94 5.73 -5.82
CA ASN A 138 -11.86 5.70 -4.68
C ASN A 138 -12.01 7.07 -4.03
N HIS A 139 -10.91 7.83 -3.94
CA HIS A 139 -10.95 9.21 -3.46
C HIS A 139 -11.78 10.11 -4.40
N THR A 140 -11.57 9.99 -5.71
CA THR A 140 -12.29 10.79 -6.72
C THR A 140 -13.80 10.54 -6.67
N ILE A 141 -14.21 9.29 -6.49
CA ILE A 141 -15.64 8.93 -6.44
C ILE A 141 -16.25 9.04 -5.04
N ARG A 142 -15.49 9.42 -4.00
CA ARG A 142 -15.95 9.45 -2.60
C ARG A 142 -16.53 8.10 -2.12
N GLU A 143 -15.91 7.00 -2.50
CA GLU A 143 -16.36 5.67 -2.04
C GLU A 143 -16.27 5.61 -0.50
N PRO A 144 -17.35 5.24 0.20
CA PRO A 144 -17.34 5.15 1.66
C PRO A 144 -16.62 3.87 2.13
N ALA A 145 -15.93 3.98 3.28
CA ALA A 145 -15.43 2.82 4.00
C ALA A 145 -16.55 1.89 4.50
N GLY A 146 -16.20 0.64 4.83
CA GLY A 146 -17.14 -0.35 5.38
C GLY A 146 -17.48 -1.51 4.45
N LYS A 147 -16.94 -1.50 3.22
CA LYS A 147 -16.99 -2.65 2.31
C LYS A 147 -15.58 -3.23 2.16
N THR A 148 -15.51 -4.55 2.11
CA THR A 148 -14.35 -5.28 1.58
C THR A 148 -14.75 -5.82 0.22
N TRP A 149 -13.88 -5.68 -0.77
CA TRP A 149 -14.08 -6.13 -2.16
C TRP A 149 -13.07 -7.22 -2.50
#